data_AF-A0A1G5BFW9-F1
#
_entry.id   AF-A0A1G5BFW9-F1
#
_cell.length_a   1.000
_cell.length_b   1.000
_cell.length_c   1.000
_cell.angle_alpha   90.00
_cell.angle_beta   90.00
_cell.angle_gamma   90.00
#
_symmetry.space_group_name_H-M   'P 1'
#
loop_
_entity.id
_entity.type
_entity.pdbx_description
1 polymer ?
#
loop_
_entity_poly.entity_id
_entity_poly.type
_entity_poly.pdbx_seq_one_letter_code
_entity_poly.pdbx_strand_id
1 'polypeptide(L)'
;MKRIVLLAVPVTLAVMFAANAGTLDNGNWSPSGCGAMPEAPNVNASSVDTLNKSIAAVNDWQKQLQTYDECMIKEANADAAAISNAANAQQVRYREASAKINAELTAASDKFSSGATPSGVGPGNQGLGNPFGNPGGGNPGAGGMGY
;
A
#
# COMPACT_ATOMS: atom_id res chain seq x y z
N MET A 1 -29.95 27.22 38.03
CA MET A 1 -28.52 27.41 37.71
C MET A 1 -28.03 26.16 37.00
N LYS A 2 -27.78 26.21 35.69
CA LYS A 2 -27.40 25.04 34.87
C LYS A 2 -25.88 24.80 34.98
N ARG A 3 -25.49 23.59 35.41
CA ARG A 3 -24.09 23.15 35.43
C ARG A 3 -23.69 22.70 34.02
N ILE A 4 -22.78 23.43 33.39
CA ILE A 4 -22.19 23.05 32.11
C ILE A 4 -20.97 22.17 32.43
N VAL A 5 -21.06 20.89 32.11
CA VAL A 5 -19.95 19.94 32.22
C VAL A 5 -19.20 19.96 30.90
N LEU A 6 -17.99 20.53 30.90
CA LEU A 6 -17.07 20.50 29.77
C LEU A 6 -16.36 19.14 29.76
N LEU A 7 -16.79 18.25 28.87
CA LEU A 7 -16.06 17.02 28.55
C LEU A 7 -14.86 17.39 27.68
N ALA A 8 -13.67 17.43 28.30
CA ALA A 8 -12.41 17.49 27.58
C ALA A 8 -12.17 16.14 26.89
N VAL A 9 -12.32 16.10 25.57
CA VAL A 9 -11.94 14.95 24.74
C VAL A 9 -10.47 15.12 24.35
N PRO A 10 -9.54 14.29 24.84
CA PRO A 10 -8.17 14.32 24.37
C PRO A 10 -8.12 13.70 22.96
N VAL A 11 -7.88 14.55 21.96
CA VAL A 11 -7.54 14.10 20.61
C VAL A 11 -6.07 13.64 20.64
N THR A 12 -5.85 12.36 20.86
CA THR A 12 -4.54 11.74 20.64
C THR A 12 -4.28 11.64 19.14
N LEU A 13 -3.61 12.63 18.58
CA LEU A 13 -3.04 12.58 17.24
C LEU A 13 -1.83 11.63 17.27
N ALA A 14 -2.05 10.35 16.99
CA ALA A 14 -0.96 9.42 16.71
C ALA A 14 -0.40 9.76 15.32
N VAL A 15 0.64 10.61 15.29
CA VAL A 15 1.47 10.77 14.10
C VAL A 15 2.28 9.49 13.97
N MET A 16 1.73 8.51 13.25
CA MET A 16 2.53 7.39 12.76
C MET A 16 3.47 7.97 11.69
N PHE A 17 4.68 8.36 12.10
CA PHE A 17 5.79 8.44 11.18
C PHE A 17 6.06 7.00 10.73
N ALA A 18 5.33 6.55 9.72
CA ALA A 18 5.82 5.47 8.88
C ALA A 18 7.09 6.04 8.24
N ALA A 19 8.23 5.74 8.85
CA ALA A 19 9.51 5.83 8.18
C ALA A 19 9.46 4.80 7.04
N ASN A 20 8.82 5.17 5.94
CA ASN A 20 8.91 4.41 4.69
C ASN A 20 10.38 4.42 4.31
N ALA A 21 10.88 3.28 3.86
CA ALA A 21 12.26 3.13 3.50
C ALA A 21 12.59 3.99 2.27
N GLY A 22 11.63 4.21 1.37
CA GLY A 22 11.67 5.18 0.28
C GLY A 22 10.41 6.04 0.18
N THR A 23 10.27 6.74 -0.94
CA THR A 23 9.10 7.58 -1.27
C THR A 23 8.55 7.17 -2.62
N LEU A 24 7.23 6.97 -2.72
CA LEU A 24 6.52 6.75 -3.98
C LEU A 24 5.67 7.98 -4.29
N ASP A 25 5.99 8.68 -5.37
CA ASP A 25 5.25 9.85 -5.86
C ASP A 25 4.89 9.67 -7.33
N ASN A 26 3.60 9.73 -7.66
CA ASN A 26 3.08 9.58 -9.04
C ASN A 26 3.66 8.39 -9.84
N GLY A 27 3.86 7.24 -9.17
CA GLY A 27 4.42 6.04 -9.79
C GLY A 27 5.95 6.00 -9.86
N ASN A 28 6.62 7.07 -9.43
CA ASN A 28 8.07 7.11 -9.29
C ASN A 28 8.46 6.81 -7.86
N TRP A 29 9.22 5.74 -7.67
CA TRP A 29 9.79 5.40 -6.38
C TRP A 29 11.25 5.83 -6.31
N SER A 30 11.66 6.38 -5.16
CA SER A 30 13.05 6.71 -4.87
C SER A 30 13.44 6.23 -3.47
N PRO A 31 14.65 5.67 -3.29
CA PRO A 31 15.15 5.31 -1.97
C PRO A 31 15.35 6.58 -1.12
N SER A 32 15.25 6.45 0.20
CA SER A 32 15.50 7.58 1.11
C SER A 32 16.80 7.42 1.91
N GLY A 33 17.25 6.17 2.14
CA GLY A 33 18.42 5.87 2.96
C GLY A 33 19.66 5.40 2.20
N CYS A 34 19.55 5.11 0.90
CA CYS A 34 20.66 4.51 0.12
C CYS A 34 21.75 5.50 -0.33
N GLY A 35 21.57 6.80 -0.09
CA GLY A 35 22.48 7.83 -0.57
C GLY A 35 22.29 8.12 -2.07
N ALA A 36 23.32 8.68 -2.70
CA ALA A 36 23.28 9.01 -4.13
C ALA A 36 23.73 7.82 -4.99
N MET A 37 23.12 7.67 -6.15
CA MET A 37 23.56 6.69 -7.16
C MET A 37 25.01 6.99 -7.58
N PRO A 38 25.94 6.02 -7.53
CA PRO A 38 27.32 6.23 -7.96
C PRO A 38 27.41 6.59 -9.44
N GLU A 39 28.11 7.68 -9.76
CA GLU A 39 28.32 8.13 -11.13
C GLU A 39 29.35 7.25 -11.85
N ALA A 40 29.02 6.83 -13.07
CA ALA A 40 29.88 5.96 -13.86
C ALA A 40 31.17 6.71 -14.30
N PRO A 41 32.37 6.14 -14.07
CA PRO A 41 33.62 6.78 -14.46
C PRO A 41 33.81 6.76 -15.98
N ASN A 42 34.50 7.76 -16.52
CA ASN A 42 34.92 7.77 -17.92
C ASN A 42 36.12 6.82 -18.13
N VAL A 43 36.08 6.03 -19.21
CA VAL A 43 37.16 5.10 -19.58
C VAL A 43 38.10 5.76 -20.59
N ASN A 44 39.39 5.82 -20.24
CA ASN A 44 40.43 6.38 -21.10
C ASN A 44 41.46 5.33 -21.53
N ALA A 45 41.41 4.95 -22.81
CA ALA A 45 42.29 3.95 -23.42
C ALA A 45 43.46 4.56 -24.24
N SER A 46 43.81 5.83 -24.02
CA SER A 46 44.89 6.50 -24.78
C SER A 46 46.30 5.95 -24.49
N SER A 47 46.49 5.31 -23.34
CA SER A 47 47.72 4.62 -22.95
C SER A 47 47.42 3.47 -21.99
N VAL A 48 48.39 2.57 -21.80
CA VAL A 48 48.28 1.49 -20.81
C VAL A 48 48.07 2.02 -19.40
N ASP A 49 48.75 3.12 -19.04
CA ASP A 49 48.63 3.72 -17.70
C ASP A 49 47.24 4.33 -17.47
N THR A 50 46.69 5.05 -18.45
CA THR A 50 45.35 5.61 -18.34
C THR A 50 44.27 4.52 -18.34
N LEU A 51 44.50 3.44 -19.08
CA LEU A 51 43.60 2.29 -19.09
C LEU A 51 43.59 1.59 -17.72
N ASN A 52 44.76 1.32 -17.14
CA ASN A 52 44.87 0.70 -15.82
C ASN A 52 44.18 1.54 -14.73
N LYS A 53 44.32 2.87 -14.79
CA LYS A 53 43.58 3.79 -13.90
C LYS A 53 42.07 3.72 -14.10
N SER A 54 41.62 3.64 -15.35
CA SER A 54 40.20 3.49 -15.68
C SER A 54 39.63 2.17 -15.15
N ILE A 55 40.39 1.07 -15.28
CA ILE A 55 40.00 -0.25 -14.74
C ILE A 55 39.81 -0.18 -13.23
N ALA A 56 40.75 0.45 -12.50
CA ALA A 56 40.62 0.63 -11.06
C ALA A 56 39.36 1.45 -10.68
N ALA A 57 39.12 2.57 -11.37
CA ALA A 57 37.94 3.39 -11.15
C ALA A 57 36.63 2.64 -11.41
N VAL A 58 36.56 1.84 -12.48
CA VAL A 58 35.39 1.00 -12.80
C VAL A 58 35.16 -0.05 -11.72
N ASN A 59 36.22 -0.72 -11.24
CA ASN A 59 36.10 -1.73 -10.19
C ASN A 59 35.56 -1.14 -8.88
N ASP A 60 35.98 0.08 -8.52
CA ASP A 60 35.49 0.74 -7.31
C ASP A 60 34.06 1.27 -7.48
N TRP A 61 33.73 1.81 -8.65
CA TRP A 61 32.36 2.17 -9.00
C TRP A 61 31.41 0.96 -8.94
N GLN A 62 31.82 -0.21 -9.44
CA GLN A 62 31.01 -1.43 -9.39
C GLN A 62 30.70 -1.87 -7.95
N LYS A 63 31.67 -1.78 -7.03
CA LYS A 63 31.45 -2.09 -5.61
C LYS A 63 30.47 -1.11 -4.95
N GLN A 64 30.60 0.18 -5.26
CA GLN A 64 29.68 1.20 -4.76
C GLN A 64 28.28 0.99 -5.31
N LEU A 65 28.17 0.68 -6.61
CA LEU A 65 26.89 0.41 -7.25
C LEU A 65 26.21 -0.82 -6.66
N GLN A 66 26.95 -1.90 -6.41
CA GLN A 66 26.40 -3.09 -5.75
C GLN A 66 25.85 -2.74 -4.35
N THR A 67 26.60 -1.96 -3.57
CA THR A 67 26.14 -1.52 -2.22
C THR A 67 24.85 -0.70 -2.32
N TYR A 68 24.79 0.21 -3.29
CA TYR A 68 23.61 1.04 -3.53
C TYR A 68 22.40 0.20 -3.98
N ASP A 69 22.60 -0.74 -4.90
CA ASP A 69 21.55 -1.63 -5.42
C ASP A 69 20.98 -2.55 -4.33
N GLU A 70 21.84 -3.18 -3.52
CA GLU A 70 21.42 -4.00 -2.39
C GLU A 70 20.57 -3.20 -1.38
N CYS A 71 20.95 -1.94 -1.13
CA CYS A 71 20.14 -1.04 -0.32
C CYS A 71 18.79 -0.75 -0.98
N MET A 72 18.77 -0.38 -2.27
CA MET A 72 17.55 -0.08 -3.00
C MET A 72 16.56 -1.26 -2.96
N ILE A 73 17.04 -2.48 -3.20
CA ILE A 73 16.23 -3.70 -3.16
C ILE A 73 15.60 -3.87 -1.77
N LYS A 74 16.37 -3.66 -0.72
CA LYS A 74 15.87 -3.77 0.66
C LYS A 74 14.77 -2.75 0.95
N GLU A 75 14.99 -1.48 0.59
CA GLU A 75 14.01 -0.42 0.83
C GLU A 75 12.73 -0.63 0.00
N ALA A 76 12.87 -0.96 -1.28
CA ALA A 76 11.73 -1.19 -2.18
C ALA A 76 10.85 -2.35 -1.68
N ASN A 77 11.46 -3.45 -1.22
CA ASN A 77 10.71 -4.58 -0.67
C ASN A 77 9.98 -4.23 0.63
N ALA A 78 10.61 -3.43 1.51
CA ALA A 78 9.99 -2.97 2.74
C ALA A 78 8.76 -2.09 2.45
N ASP A 79 8.89 -1.16 1.51
CA ASP A 79 7.79 -0.28 1.10
C ASP A 79 6.66 -1.04 0.40
N ALA A 80 6.99 -1.97 -0.50
CA ALA A 80 5.99 -2.80 -1.17
C ALA A 80 5.16 -3.61 -0.16
N ALA A 81 5.81 -4.17 0.86
CA ALA A 81 5.13 -4.87 1.95
C ALA A 81 4.25 -3.91 2.77
N ALA A 82 4.76 -2.73 3.12
CA ALA A 82 4.02 -1.73 3.88
C ALA A 82 2.76 -1.25 3.13
N ILE A 83 2.89 -0.93 1.85
CA ILE A 83 1.79 -0.50 0.98
C ILE A 83 0.75 -1.62 0.86
N SER A 84 1.18 -2.84 0.58
CA SER A 84 0.28 -4.00 0.46
C SER A 84 -0.50 -4.24 1.76
N ASN A 85 0.18 -4.22 2.90
CA ASN A 85 -0.44 -4.39 4.21
C ASN A 85 -1.45 -3.27 4.51
N ALA A 86 -1.10 -2.02 4.25
CA ALA A 86 -1.98 -0.88 4.45
C ALA A 86 -3.22 -0.94 3.56
N ALA A 87 -3.05 -1.29 2.28
CA ALA A 87 -4.15 -1.44 1.33
C ALA A 87 -5.09 -2.58 1.75
N ASN A 88 -4.54 -3.74 2.12
CA ASN A 88 -5.32 -4.89 2.59
C ASN A 88 -6.09 -4.56 3.88
N ALA A 89 -5.44 -3.91 4.85
CA ALA A 89 -6.08 -3.48 6.08
C ALA A 89 -7.26 -2.54 5.79
N GLN A 90 -7.08 -1.58 4.88
CA GLN A 90 -8.16 -0.67 4.50
C GLN A 90 -9.32 -1.40 3.79
N GLN A 91 -9.03 -2.36 2.91
CA GLN A 91 -10.07 -3.18 2.29
C GLN A 91 -10.85 -4.02 3.30
N VAL A 92 -10.19 -4.57 4.32
CA VAL A 92 -10.86 -5.30 5.40
C VAL A 92 -11.82 -4.37 6.15
N ARG A 93 -11.35 -3.17 6.54
CA ARG A 93 -12.18 -2.18 7.23
C ARG A 93 -13.43 -1.80 6.43
N TYR A 94 -13.32 -1.65 5.11
CA TYR A 94 -14.49 -1.37 4.27
C TYR A 94 -15.47 -2.54 4.19
N ARG A 95 -14.97 -3.77 4.09
CA ARG A 95 -15.81 -4.98 4.10
C ARG A 95 -16.58 -5.11 5.40
N GLU A 96 -15.91 -4.93 6.54
CA GLU A 96 -16.54 -4.99 7.87
C GLU A 96 -17.60 -3.91 8.06
N ALA A 97 -17.29 -2.66 7.69
CA ALA A 97 -18.24 -1.56 7.76
C ALA A 97 -19.49 -1.82 6.89
N SER A 98 -19.28 -2.32 5.67
CA SER A 98 -20.37 -2.66 4.75
C SER A 98 -21.23 -3.79 5.30
N ALA A 99 -20.60 -4.86 5.83
CA ALA A 99 -21.30 -5.98 6.43
C ALA A 99 -22.15 -5.55 7.63
N LYS A 100 -21.61 -4.67 8.48
CA LYS A 100 -22.34 -4.13 9.63
C LYS A 100 -23.57 -3.33 9.21
N ILE A 101 -23.43 -2.40 8.26
CA ILE A 101 -24.56 -1.59 7.77
C ILE A 101 -25.64 -2.48 7.14
N ASN A 102 -25.24 -3.48 6.35
CA ASN A 102 -26.18 -4.43 5.76
C ASN A 102 -26.94 -5.23 6.83
N ALA A 103 -26.25 -5.69 7.89
CA ALA A 103 -26.89 -6.39 8.99
C ALA A 103 -27.89 -5.49 9.75
N GLU A 104 -27.53 -4.22 10.01
CA GLU A 104 -28.41 -3.24 10.64
C GLU A 104 -29.65 -2.95 9.77
N LEU A 105 -29.49 -2.83 8.45
CA LEU A 105 -30.58 -2.60 7.51
C LEU A 105 -31.53 -3.79 7.42
N THR A 106 -31.01 -5.02 7.37
CA THR A 106 -31.83 -6.24 7.39
C THR A 106 -32.64 -6.30 8.69
N ALA A 107 -31.99 -6.11 9.85
CA ALA A 107 -32.67 -6.13 11.13
C ALA A 107 -33.75 -5.03 11.26
N ALA A 108 -33.53 -3.85 10.68
CA ALA A 108 -34.54 -2.78 10.65
C ALA A 108 -35.72 -3.14 9.73
N SER A 109 -35.44 -3.74 8.57
CA SER A 109 -36.45 -4.18 7.61
C SER A 109 -37.35 -5.28 8.19
N ASP A 110 -36.76 -6.25 8.90
CA ASP A 110 -37.49 -7.32 9.57
C ASP A 110 -38.43 -6.77 10.65
N LYS A 111 -37.97 -5.79 11.44
CA LYS A 111 -38.79 -5.10 12.45
C LYS A 111 -39.95 -4.33 11.82
N PHE A 112 -39.71 -3.60 10.74
CA PHE A 112 -40.76 -2.84 10.06
C PHE A 112 -41.79 -3.77 9.42
N SER A 113 -41.34 -4.86 8.79
CA SER A 113 -42.21 -5.88 8.17
C SER A 113 -43.05 -6.62 9.21
N SER A 114 -42.49 -6.88 10.40
CA SER A 114 -43.20 -7.56 11.50
C SER A 114 -44.19 -6.64 12.25
N GLY A 115 -44.06 -5.32 12.10
CA GLY A 115 -44.99 -4.32 12.64
C GLY A 115 -46.08 -3.86 11.66
N ALA A 116 -45.97 -4.23 10.39
CA ALA A 116 -46.96 -3.91 9.37
C ALA A 116 -48.05 -4.99 9.33
N THR A 117 -49.28 -4.63 9.73
CA THR A 117 -50.47 -5.36 9.26
C THR A 117 -50.51 -5.28 7.72
N PRO A 118 -50.84 -6.38 7.02
CA PRO A 118 -50.78 -6.42 5.57
C PRO A 118 -51.84 -5.50 4.98
N SER A 119 -51.41 -4.37 4.41
CA SER A 119 -52.18 -3.63 3.42
C SER A 119 -51.35 -3.58 2.15
N GLY A 120 -51.85 -4.28 1.14
CA GLY A 120 -51.07 -4.82 0.03
C GLY A 120 -50.17 -3.84 -0.71
N VAL A 121 -48.89 -4.18 -0.79
CA VAL A 121 -48.02 -3.87 -1.93
C VAL A 121 -47.12 -5.09 -2.12
N GLY A 122 -47.17 -5.68 -3.32
CA GLY A 122 -46.58 -6.99 -3.64
C GLY A 122 -45.05 -7.07 -3.55
N PRO A 123 -44.47 -8.28 -3.53
CA PRO A 123 -43.04 -8.51 -3.36
C PRO A 123 -42.28 -8.11 -4.64
N GLY A 124 -41.92 -6.83 -4.71
CA GLY A 124 -40.95 -6.32 -5.67
C GLY A 124 -39.54 -6.70 -5.22
N ASN A 125 -39.03 -7.79 -5.79
CA ASN A 125 -37.63 -8.17 -5.88
C ASN A 125 -36.67 -6.96 -5.89
N GLN A 126 -35.99 -6.70 -4.78
CA GLN A 126 -34.77 -5.88 -4.75
C GLN A 126 -33.72 -6.62 -3.94
N GLY A 127 -33.20 -7.69 -4.52
CA GLY A 127 -31.87 -8.17 -4.15
C GLY A 127 -30.89 -7.04 -4.35
N LEU A 128 -30.48 -6.39 -3.26
CA LEU A 128 -29.30 -5.55 -3.23
C LEU A 128 -28.12 -6.47 -3.49
N GLY A 129 -27.80 -6.67 -4.76
CA GLY A 129 -26.65 -7.40 -5.22
C GLY A 129 -25.42 -6.83 -4.53
N ASN A 130 -24.69 -7.70 -3.84
CA ASN A 130 -23.43 -7.38 -3.19
C ASN A 130 -22.49 -6.78 -4.27
N PRO A 131 -22.14 -5.48 -4.24
CA PRO A 131 -21.34 -4.88 -5.31
C PRO A 131 -19.89 -5.36 -5.29
N PHE A 132 -19.51 -6.08 -4.24
CA PHE A 132 -18.21 -6.72 -4.08
C PHE A 132 -18.36 -8.23 -4.24
N GLY A 133 -18.64 -8.66 -5.46
CA GLY A 133 -18.42 -10.04 -5.85
C GLY A 133 -16.99 -10.45 -5.50
N ASN A 134 -16.87 -11.58 -4.82
CA ASN A 134 -15.61 -12.24 -4.50
C ASN A 134 -14.69 -12.33 -5.73
N PRO A 135 -13.50 -11.70 -5.76
CA PRO A 135 -12.45 -12.11 -6.68
C PRO A 135 -11.77 -13.34 -6.09
N GLY A 136 -12.53 -14.44 -6.01
CA GLY A 136 -11.97 -15.75 -5.73
C GLY A 136 -11.39 -16.31 -7.02
N GLY A 137 -10.10 -16.62 -7.03
CA GLY A 137 -9.50 -17.54 -7.98
C GLY A 137 -8.83 -16.88 -9.19
N GLY A 138 -7.64 -16.34 -8.97
CA GLY A 138 -6.74 -15.97 -10.05
C GLY A 138 -5.32 -15.94 -9.54
N ASN A 139 -4.68 -17.11 -9.50
CA ASN A 139 -3.23 -17.23 -9.52
C ASN A 139 -2.76 -16.78 -10.90
N PRO A 140 -2.05 -15.64 -11.07
CA PRO A 140 -1.26 -15.42 -12.27
C PRO A 140 0.02 -16.21 -12.07
N GLY A 141 0.16 -17.26 -12.87
CA GLY A 141 1.22 -18.22 -12.74
C GLY A 141 2.64 -17.64 -12.78
N ALA A 142 3.54 -18.51 -12.35
CA ALA A 142 4.93 -18.53 -12.74
C ALA A 142 5.15 -18.00 -14.17
N GLY A 143 6.03 -17.01 -14.29
CA GLY A 143 6.44 -16.46 -15.58
C GLY A 143 7.42 -15.31 -15.39
N GLY A 144 8.70 -15.64 -15.24
CA GLY A 144 9.77 -14.64 -15.18
C GLY A 144 11.15 -15.28 -15.01
N MET A 145 11.64 -15.92 -16.08
CA MET A 145 13.06 -16.22 -16.28
C MET A 145 13.72 -15.04 -17.01
N GLY A 146 14.98 -14.74 -16.66
CA GLY A 146 15.88 -13.79 -17.35
C GLY A 146 15.79 -12.37 -16.76
N TYR A 147 16.85 -11.78 -16.24
CA TYR A 147 18.26 -11.82 -16.66
C TYR A 147 19.22 -12.11 -15.50
#